data_AF-A0A1M4SMR6-F1
#
_entry.id   AF-A0A1M4SMR6-F1
#
_cell.length_a   1.000
_cell.length_b   1.000
_cell.length_c   1.000
_cell.angle_alpha   90.00
_cell.angle_beta   90.00
_cell.angle_gamma   90.00
#
_symmetry.space_group_name_H-M   'P 1'
#
loop_
_entity.id
_entity.type
_entity.pdbx_description
1 polymer ?
#
loop_
_entity_poly.entity_id
_entity_poly.type
_entity_poly.pdbx_seq_one_letter_code
_entity_poly.pdbx_strand_id
1 'polypeptide(L)'
;MRPIHKETTIRVVEGLYAHRVTPTSLRRFYRDEWLVGSEADRIGYRFKGSHSLEFKPRVPPFGAGSDPSNIVDACYPIGSIQVPSGKEPIVLLRDAVSGGGYATIGTVISSDLDLIGQMQPNYKAQFESITIETALQARKETNLRLQQLDEHLML
;
A
#
# COMPACT_ATOMS: atom_id res chain seq x y z
N MET A 1 14.79 2.55 13.89
CA MET A 1 14.23 2.14 12.58
C MET A 1 14.40 0.64 12.43
N ARG A 2 13.47 -0.06 11.78
CA ARG A 2 13.66 -1.50 11.50
C ARG A 2 14.74 -1.68 10.43
N PRO A 3 15.59 -2.72 10.50
CA PRO A 3 16.50 -3.06 9.41
C PRO A 3 15.71 -3.35 8.13
N ILE A 4 16.19 -2.85 6.99
CA ILE A 4 15.62 -3.18 5.68
C ILE A 4 16.38 -4.35 5.08
N HIS A 5 15.63 -5.30 4.53
CA HIS A 5 16.16 -6.44 3.80
C HIS A 5 15.79 -6.33 2.32
N LYS A 6 16.55 -6.98 1.44
CA LYS A 6 16.23 -7.05 0.00
C LYS A 6 14.85 -7.67 -0.27
N GLU A 7 14.35 -8.46 0.68
CA GLU A 7 13.04 -9.08 0.68
C GLU A 7 12.33 -8.68 1.96
N THR A 8 11.19 -8.00 1.86
CA THR A 8 10.49 -7.42 3.01
C THR A 8 8.98 -7.66 2.91
N THR A 9 8.37 -8.08 4.01
CA THR A 9 6.90 -8.12 4.15
C THR A 9 6.37 -6.75 4.57
N ILE A 10 5.35 -6.27 3.86
CA ILE A 10 4.69 -4.98 4.12
C ILE A 10 3.25 -5.25 4.54
N ARG A 11 2.88 -4.84 5.76
CA ARG A 11 1.54 -5.08 6.29
C ARG A 11 0.54 -4.05 5.80
N VAL A 12 -0.62 -4.54 5.38
CA VAL A 12 -1.68 -3.79 4.72
C VAL A 12 -3.01 -4.08 5.39
N VAL A 13 -3.78 -3.04 5.67
CA VAL A 13 -5.21 -3.18 5.97
C VAL A 13 -5.98 -3.09 4.66
N GLU A 14 -6.85 -4.08 4.38
CA GLU A 14 -7.66 -4.12 3.17
C GLU A 14 -8.55 -2.86 3.03
N GLY A 15 -8.61 -2.31 1.81
CA GLY A 15 -9.19 -1.00 1.53
C GLY A 15 -10.64 -1.05 1.08
N LEU A 16 -11.31 0.11 1.10
CA LEU A 16 -12.72 0.25 0.75
C LEU A 16 -13.07 -0.30 -0.64
N TYR A 17 -12.16 -0.18 -1.62
CA TYR A 17 -12.41 -0.62 -2.99
C TYR A 17 -11.87 -2.03 -3.29
N ALA A 18 -11.31 -2.75 -2.32
CA ALA A 18 -10.82 -4.13 -2.51
C ALA A 18 -11.92 -5.05 -3.04
N HIS A 19 -13.17 -4.84 -2.62
CA HIS A 19 -14.34 -5.60 -3.08
C HIS A 19 -14.58 -5.50 -4.61
N ARG A 20 -13.98 -4.52 -5.30
CA ARG A 20 -14.03 -4.36 -6.75
C ARG A 20 -13.07 -5.30 -7.49
N VAL A 21 -12.04 -5.79 -6.82
CA VAL A 21 -11.12 -6.81 -7.33
C VAL A 21 -11.75 -8.19 -7.18
N THR A 22 -11.49 -9.11 -8.10
CA THR A 22 -11.97 -10.49 -7.95
C THR A 22 -11.29 -11.15 -6.73
N PRO A 23 -11.98 -11.98 -5.93
CA PRO A 23 -11.38 -12.59 -4.74
C PRO A 23 -10.12 -13.41 -5.06
N THR A 24 -10.09 -14.08 -6.22
CA THR A 24 -8.91 -14.84 -6.68
C THR A 24 -7.74 -13.91 -6.96
N SER A 25 -7.97 -12.80 -7.65
CA SER A 25 -6.93 -11.83 -7.95
C SER A 25 -6.42 -11.11 -6.70
N LEU A 26 -7.29 -10.80 -5.74
CA LEU A 26 -6.90 -10.16 -4.49
C LEU A 26 -6.05 -11.10 -3.62
N ARG A 27 -6.43 -12.39 -3.53
CA ARG A 27 -5.59 -13.41 -2.87
C ARG A 27 -4.23 -13.57 -3.54
N ARG A 28 -4.18 -13.49 -4.87
CA ARG A 28 -2.93 -13.52 -5.64
C ARG A 28 -2.05 -12.31 -5.33
N PHE A 29 -2.63 -11.10 -5.28
CA PHE A 29 -1.91 -9.88 -4.92
C PHE A 29 -1.12 -10.00 -3.59
N TYR A 30 -1.74 -10.58 -2.55
CA TYR A 30 -1.09 -10.79 -1.25
C TYR A 30 -0.09 -11.96 -1.20
N ARG A 31 -0.07 -12.83 -2.22
CA ARG A 31 0.89 -13.94 -2.31
C ARG A 31 2.08 -13.62 -3.20
N ASP A 32 1.86 -12.79 -4.22
CA ASP A 32 2.87 -12.43 -5.21
C ASP A 32 4.01 -11.64 -4.58
N GLU A 33 5.20 -11.83 -5.15
CA GLU A 33 6.35 -10.96 -4.93
C GLU A 33 6.28 -9.75 -5.88
N TRP A 34 6.58 -8.58 -5.34
CA TRP A 34 6.52 -7.31 -6.03
C TRP A 34 7.89 -6.63 -5.98
N LEU A 35 8.40 -6.17 -7.12
CA LEU A 35 9.67 -5.48 -7.22
C LEU A 35 9.47 -3.97 -7.20
N VAL A 36 10.23 -3.25 -6.37
CA VAL A 36 10.26 -1.78 -6.40
C VAL A 36 10.79 -1.33 -7.76
N GLY A 37 10.00 -0.52 -8.46
CA GLY A 37 10.36 0.09 -9.73
C GLY A 37 11.40 1.20 -9.57
N SER A 38 12.00 1.62 -10.68
CA SER A 38 12.96 2.74 -10.72
C SER A 38 12.33 4.11 -10.45
N GLU A 39 11.01 4.22 -10.57
CA GLU A 39 10.24 5.46 -10.43
C GLU A 39 9.77 5.72 -8.98
N ALA A 40 10.44 5.10 -8.00
CA ALA A 40 10.11 5.29 -6.60
C ALA A 40 10.58 6.67 -6.11
N ASP A 41 9.65 7.47 -5.59
CA ASP A 41 9.92 8.80 -5.04
C ASP A 41 9.07 9.10 -3.80
N ARG A 42 9.05 10.37 -3.37
CA ARG A 42 8.29 10.82 -2.19
C ARG A 42 6.77 10.92 -2.42
N ILE A 43 6.32 10.90 -3.67
CA ILE A 43 4.90 10.90 -4.06
C ILE A 43 4.38 9.47 -3.98
N GLY A 44 5.09 8.50 -4.55
CA GLY A 44 4.66 7.11 -4.47
C GLY A 44 5.68 6.09 -4.93
N TYR A 45 5.58 4.90 -4.35
CA TYR A 45 6.40 3.76 -4.74
C TYR A 45 5.62 2.88 -5.70
N ARG A 46 6.12 2.81 -6.94
CA ARG A 46 5.62 1.90 -7.97
C ARG A 46 6.23 0.52 -7.81
N PHE A 47 5.39 -0.50 -7.86
CA PHE A 47 5.78 -1.90 -7.79
C PHE A 47 5.47 -2.62 -9.10
N LYS A 48 6.37 -3.51 -9.51
CA LYS A 48 6.23 -4.36 -10.69
C LYS A 48 6.05 -5.80 -10.25
N GLY A 49 5.05 -6.47 -10.80
CA GLY A 49 4.77 -7.88 -10.52
C GLY A 49 4.40 -8.63 -11.79
N SER A 50 4.37 -9.96 -11.69
CA SER A 50 4.13 -10.83 -12.85
C SER A 50 2.66 -10.87 -13.28
N HIS A 51 1.73 -10.55 -12.38
CA HIS A 51 0.30 -10.67 -12.65
C HIS A 51 -0.43 -9.34 -12.49
N SER A 52 -1.29 -9.03 -13.46
CA SER A 52 -2.25 -7.95 -13.31
C SER A 52 -3.41 -8.36 -12.40
N LEU A 53 -4.00 -7.38 -11.74
CA LEU A 53 -5.22 -7.52 -10.97
C LEU A 53 -6.45 -7.51 -11.88
N GLU A 54 -7.35 -8.44 -11.60
CA GLU A 54 -8.62 -8.55 -12.30
C GLU A 54 -9.72 -7.87 -11.50
N PHE A 55 -10.37 -6.89 -12.10
CA PHE A 55 -11.52 -6.20 -11.52
C PHE A 55 -12.82 -6.86 -11.96
N LYS A 56 -13.80 -6.89 -11.06
CA LYS A 56 -15.16 -7.36 -11.34
C LYS A 56 -15.81 -6.47 -12.42
N PRO A 57 -16.47 -7.04 -13.44
CA PRO A 57 -17.24 -6.26 -14.40
C PRO A 57 -18.23 -5.33 -13.71
N ARG A 58 -18.41 -4.13 -14.25
CA ARG A 58 -19.47 -3.19 -13.85
C ARG A 58 -19.74 -2.20 -14.96
N VAL A 59 -20.88 -1.52 -14.87
CA VAL A 59 -21.08 -0.24 -15.54
C VAL A 59 -20.39 0.85 -14.71
N PRO A 60 -19.52 1.71 -15.28
CA PRO A 60 -18.95 2.84 -14.56
C PRO A 60 -20.05 3.79 -14.06
N PRO A 61 -20.02 4.22 -12.78
CA PRO A 61 -20.93 5.23 -12.28
C PRO A 61 -20.64 6.59 -12.93
N PHE A 62 -21.63 7.48 -12.91
CA PHE A 62 -21.44 8.86 -13.35
C PHE A 62 -20.26 9.51 -12.60
N GLY A 63 -19.36 10.16 -13.34
CA GLY A 63 -18.16 10.81 -12.79
C GLY A 63 -16.93 9.90 -12.65
N ALA A 64 -17.03 8.59 -12.92
CA ALA A 64 -15.87 7.71 -13.01
C ALA A 64 -15.42 7.51 -14.47
N GLY A 65 -14.11 7.32 -14.68
CA GLY A 65 -13.56 6.93 -15.98
C GLY A 65 -13.97 5.51 -16.40
N SER A 66 -13.68 5.16 -17.66
CA SER A 66 -14.07 3.87 -18.26
C SER A 66 -13.20 2.70 -17.79
N ASP A 67 -12.01 2.94 -17.25
CA ASP A 67 -11.15 1.88 -16.74
C ASP A 67 -11.79 1.24 -15.48
N PRO A 68 -11.75 -0.10 -15.34
CA PRO A 68 -12.41 -0.76 -14.23
C PRO A 68 -11.78 -0.44 -12.86
N SER A 69 -10.55 0.07 -12.83
CA SER A 69 -9.89 0.60 -11.62
C SER A 69 -10.33 2.02 -11.28
N ASN A 70 -11.05 2.73 -12.17
CA ASN A 70 -11.51 4.07 -11.87
C ASN A 70 -12.67 4.06 -10.86
N ILE A 71 -12.79 5.12 -10.08
CA ILE A 71 -13.89 5.39 -9.16
C ILE A 71 -14.33 6.85 -9.32
N VAL A 72 -15.46 7.22 -8.72
CA VAL A 72 -15.70 8.64 -8.44
C VAL A 72 -14.67 9.08 -7.41
N ASP A 73 -14.11 10.26 -7.58
CA ASP A 73 -13.01 10.76 -6.77
C ASP A 73 -13.24 10.58 -5.27
N ALA A 74 -12.24 10.04 -4.59
CA ALA A 74 -12.25 9.78 -3.16
C ALA A 74 -10.95 10.25 -2.51
N CYS A 75 -10.98 10.49 -1.20
CA CYS A 75 -9.78 10.81 -0.43
C CYS A 75 -8.88 9.58 -0.31
N TYR A 76 -7.57 9.81 -0.39
CA TYR A 76 -6.56 8.79 -0.22
C TYR A 76 -5.86 8.92 1.12
N PRO A 77 -5.87 7.87 1.97
CA PRO A 77 -4.99 7.83 3.12
C PRO A 77 -3.53 7.68 2.67
N ILE A 78 -2.60 8.22 3.46
CA ILE A 78 -1.17 7.94 3.28
C ILE A 78 -0.94 6.43 3.42
N GLY A 79 -0.19 5.85 2.49
CA GLY A 79 0.03 4.41 2.38
C GLY A 79 -1.02 3.68 1.54
N SER A 80 -2.01 4.38 0.98
CA SER A 80 -2.99 3.74 0.09
C SER A 80 -2.34 3.13 -1.14
N ILE A 81 -2.87 1.99 -1.55
CA ILE A 81 -2.37 1.19 -2.67
C ILE A 81 -3.34 1.34 -3.83
N GLN A 82 -2.95 2.11 -4.84
CA GLN A 82 -3.67 2.20 -6.12
C GLN A 82 -3.16 1.12 -7.06
N VAL A 83 -4.03 0.61 -7.93
CA VAL A 83 -3.61 -0.31 -9.00
C VAL A 83 -4.26 0.08 -10.34
N PRO A 84 -3.76 1.13 -11.02
CA PRO A 84 -4.31 1.60 -12.29
C PRO A 84 -4.31 0.48 -13.34
N SER A 85 -5.46 0.28 -13.99
CA SER A 85 -5.71 -0.81 -14.96
C SER A 85 -5.34 -2.21 -14.46
N GLY A 86 -5.19 -2.39 -13.15
CA GLY A 86 -4.73 -3.62 -12.52
C GLY A 86 -3.25 -3.94 -12.69
N LYS A 87 -2.40 -3.06 -13.24
CA LYS A 87 -1.03 -3.46 -13.61
C LYS A 87 0.00 -3.27 -12.49
N GLU A 88 0.14 -2.04 -12.02
CA GLU A 88 1.23 -1.65 -11.14
C GLU A 88 0.66 -1.15 -9.81
N PRO A 89 0.91 -1.84 -8.69
CA PRO A 89 0.60 -1.30 -7.39
C PRO A 89 1.44 -0.05 -7.11
N ILE A 90 0.78 1.01 -6.67
CA ILE A 90 1.41 2.28 -6.32
C ILE A 90 1.05 2.56 -4.86
N VAL A 91 2.04 2.54 -3.97
CA VAL A 91 1.85 2.96 -2.58
C VAL A 91 2.06 4.48 -2.51
N LEU A 92 1.00 5.22 -2.21
CA LEU A 92 1.07 6.67 -2.05
C LEU A 92 1.77 7.07 -0.74
N LEU A 93 2.73 7.99 -0.84
CA LEU A 93 3.53 8.47 0.28
C LEU A 93 3.18 9.92 0.66
N ARG A 94 4.07 10.61 1.38
CA ARG A 94 3.77 11.86 2.08
C ARG A 94 3.60 13.07 1.17
N ASP A 95 4.17 13.02 -0.04
CA ASP A 95 4.03 14.09 -1.03
C ASP A 95 2.94 13.75 -2.08
N ALA A 96 2.16 12.69 -1.84
CA ALA A 96 1.07 12.27 -2.73
C ALA A 96 -0.09 13.26 -2.75
N VAL A 97 -0.90 13.15 -3.80
CA VAL A 97 -2.21 13.82 -3.86
C VAL A 97 -3.15 13.29 -2.77
N SER A 98 -3.99 14.17 -2.22
CA SER A 98 -4.92 13.83 -1.13
C SER A 98 -6.16 13.05 -1.59
N GLY A 99 -6.40 12.94 -2.90
CA GLY A 99 -7.52 12.21 -3.47
C GLY A 99 -7.45 12.10 -5.00
N GLY A 100 -8.37 11.33 -5.56
CA GLY A 100 -8.50 11.14 -7.01
C GLY A 100 -9.39 9.94 -7.37
N GLY A 101 -9.40 9.61 -8.67
CA GLY A 101 -10.34 8.66 -9.26
C GLY A 101 -9.85 7.23 -9.46
N TYR A 102 -8.85 6.74 -8.70
CA TYR A 102 -8.37 5.36 -8.75
C TYR A 102 -8.75 4.59 -7.48
N ALA A 103 -9.27 3.38 -7.66
CA ALA A 103 -9.60 2.46 -6.59
C ALA A 103 -8.35 2.12 -5.76
N THR A 104 -8.47 2.27 -4.44
CA THR A 104 -7.46 1.83 -3.49
C THR A 104 -7.83 0.48 -2.89
N ILE A 105 -6.97 -0.52 -3.05
CA ILE A 105 -7.24 -1.91 -2.63
C ILE A 105 -6.82 -2.19 -1.18
N GLY A 106 -6.04 -1.30 -0.59
CA GLY A 106 -5.47 -1.46 0.74
C GLY A 106 -4.73 -0.20 1.18
N THR A 107 -4.36 -0.17 2.44
CA THR A 107 -3.51 0.88 3.03
C THR A 107 -2.38 0.23 3.82
N VAL A 108 -1.14 0.53 3.45
CA VAL A 108 0.04 0.17 4.23
C VAL A 108 -0.06 0.84 5.59
N ILE A 109 0.17 0.08 6.66
CA ILE A 109 0.08 0.63 8.01
C ILE A 109 1.16 1.67 8.27
N SER A 110 0.87 2.65 9.12
CA SER A 110 1.81 3.73 9.43
C SER A 110 3.17 3.24 9.92
N SER A 111 3.18 2.13 10.67
CA SER A 111 4.41 1.52 11.21
C SER A 111 5.30 0.88 10.14
N ASP A 112 4.80 0.65 8.91
CA ASP A 112 5.53 0.03 7.80
C ASP A 112 5.89 1.03 6.67
N LEU A 113 5.47 2.28 6.78
CA LEU A 113 5.83 3.32 5.79
C LEU A 113 7.32 3.66 5.79
N ASP A 114 8.01 3.49 6.93
CA ASP A 114 9.45 3.71 7.05
C ASP A 114 10.26 2.66 6.27
N LEU A 115 9.78 1.41 6.25
CA LEU A 115 10.37 0.35 5.43
C LEU A 115 10.30 0.71 3.95
N ILE A 116 9.11 1.10 3.46
CA ILE A 116 8.90 1.48 2.06
C ILE A 116 9.84 2.62 1.68
N GLY A 117 9.91 3.68 2.49
CA GLY A 117 10.75 4.83 2.21
C GLY A 117 12.26 4.53 2.15
N GLN A 118 12.70 3.35 2.58
CA GLN A 118 14.09 2.90 2.46
C GLN A 118 14.33 1.88 1.35
N MET A 119 13.28 1.29 0.76
CA MET A 119 13.45 0.28 -0.29
C MET A 119 14.08 0.89 -1.54
N GLN A 120 15.09 0.22 -2.08
CA GLN A 120 15.73 0.65 -3.32
C GLN A 120 15.09 -0.06 -4.53
N PRO A 121 15.28 0.46 -5.76
CA PRO A 121 14.87 -0.26 -6.96
C PRO A 121 15.36 -1.72 -6.96
N ASN A 122 14.49 -2.63 -7.42
CA ASN A 122 14.66 -4.08 -7.40
C ASN A 122 14.60 -4.77 -6.02
N TYR A 123 14.33 -4.05 -4.92
CA TYR A 123 13.96 -4.71 -3.66
C TYR A 123 12.60 -5.38 -3.84
N LYS A 124 12.42 -6.52 -3.17
CA LYS A 124 11.19 -7.31 -3.19
C LYS A 124 10.32 -6.97 -1.99
N ALA A 125 9.04 -6.78 -2.25
CA ALA A 125 7.98 -6.66 -1.28
C ALA A 125 6.99 -7.81 -1.44
N GLN A 126 6.51 -8.34 -0.33
CA GLN A 126 5.25 -9.10 -0.30
C GLN A 126 4.26 -8.33 0.58
N PHE A 127 3.06 -8.08 0.06
CA PHE A 127 2.01 -7.43 0.84
C PHE A 127 1.28 -8.47 1.68
N GLU A 128 1.12 -8.21 2.97
CA GLU A 128 0.40 -9.07 3.90
C GLU A 128 -0.87 -8.37 4.38
N SER A 129 -2.04 -8.99 4.15
CA SER A 129 -3.30 -8.49 4.70
C SER A 129 -3.38 -8.78 6.19
N ILE A 130 -3.60 -7.74 6.99
CA ILE A 130 -3.78 -7.83 8.44
C ILE A 130 -5.06 -7.13 8.88
N THR A 131 -5.51 -7.43 10.10
CA THR A 131 -6.67 -6.74 10.68
C THR A 131 -6.30 -5.35 11.21
N ILE A 132 -7.32 -4.51 11.42
CA ILE A 132 -7.14 -3.18 12.02
C ILE A 132 -6.57 -3.31 13.44
N GLU A 133 -6.97 -4.31 14.21
CA GLU A 133 -6.48 -4.55 15.58
C GLU A 133 -4.97 -4.82 15.57
N THR A 134 -4.49 -5.66 14.65
CA THR A 134 -3.05 -5.92 14.47
C THR A 134 -2.30 -4.65 14.07
N ALA A 135 -2.88 -3.83 13.20
CA ALA A 135 -2.30 -2.54 12.79
C ALA A 135 -2.19 -1.56 13.97
N LEU A 136 -3.24 -1.48 14.80
CA LEU A 136 -3.26 -0.63 16.00
C LEU A 136 -2.24 -1.10 17.05
N GLN A 137 -2.08 -2.42 17.22
CA GLN A 137 -1.03 -2.97 18.08
C GLN A 137 0.37 -2.60 17.59
N ALA A 138 0.65 -2.79 16.30
CA ALA A 138 1.93 -2.41 15.70
C ALA A 138 2.26 -0.91 15.90
N ARG A 139 1.23 -0.04 15.81
CA ARG A 139 1.36 1.39 16.10
C ARG A 139 1.70 1.64 17.57
N LYS A 140 1.04 0.95 18.51
CA LYS A 140 1.32 1.06 19.94
C LYS A 140 2.75 0.65 20.26
N GLU A 141 3.21 -0.48 19.72
CA GLU A 141 4.59 -0.96 19.90
C GLU A 141 5.64 0.02 19.35
N THR A 142 5.35 0.63 18.20
CA THR A 142 6.24 1.65 17.60
C THR A 142 6.34 2.87 18.52
N ASN A 143 5.22 3.36 19.04
CA ASN A 143 5.20 4.51 19.95
C ASN A 143 5.95 4.22 21.25
N LEU A 144 5.77 3.03 21.84
CA LEU A 144 6.50 2.61 23.04
C LEU A 144 8.01 2.58 22.81
N ARG A 145 8.46 2.05 21.66
CA ARG A 145 9.89 2.05 21.31
C ARG A 145 10.45 3.46 21.17
N LEU A 146 9.69 4.39 20.58
CA LEU A 146 10.11 5.78 20.46
C LEU A 146 10.19 6.48 21.82
N GLN A 147 9.22 6.24 22.71
CA GLN A 147 9.25 6.76 24.08
C GLN A 147 10.45 6.25 24.86
N GLN A 148 10.74 4.94 24.77
CA GLN A 148 11.93 4.36 25.41
C GLN A 148 13.22 5.00 24.90
N LEU A 149 13.35 5.23 23.60
CA LEU A 149 14.53 5.90 23.03
C LEU A 149 14.68 7.34 23.56
N ASP A 150 13.58 8.07 23.65
CA ASP A 150 13.54 9.44 24.16
C ASP A 150 14.00 9.50 25.62
N GLU A 151 13.51 8.58 26.47
CA GLU A 151 13.93 8.45 27.87
C GLU A 151 15.43 8.12 28.01
N HIS A 152 16.00 7.30 27.13
CA HIS A 152 17.42 6.94 27.18
C HIS A 152 18.35 8.05 26.64
N LEU A 153 17.86 8.92 25.76
CA LEU A 153 18.63 10.03 25.17
C LEU A 153 18.56 11.32 26.00
N MET A 154 17.56 11.43 26.89
CA MET A 154 17.41 12.56 27.83
C MET A 154 18.13 12.36 29.17
N LEU A 155 18.79 11.22 29.38
CA LEU A 155 19.74 10.96 30.47
C LEU A 155 21.18 11.25 30.00
#